data_AF-A0A8S3GA62-F1
#
_entry.id   AF-A0A8S3GA62-F1
#
_cell.length_a   1.000
_cell.length_b   1.000
_cell.length_c   1.000
_cell.angle_alpha   90.00
_cell.angle_beta   90.00
_cell.angle_gamma   90.00
#
_symmetry.space_group_name_H-M   'P 1'
#
loop_
_entity.id
_entity.type
_entity.pdbx_description
1 polymer ?
#
loop_
_entity_poly.entity_id
_entity_poly.type
_entity_poly.pdbx_seq_one_letter_code
_entity_poly.pdbx_strand_id
1 'polypeptide(L)'
;SRNSFLANLVLGGFSTNERDQQRVQLYSIDYLGAMISANVVAHGFCQFFALGIGDRLWKEDLSVEEALAMLQIMVNELGKRMAAYPHCVFVRIIDAKGIRVLENMYPEKMHVAKPTEGDLQTTADMMDIHS
;
A
#
# COMPACT_ATOMS: atom_id res chain seq x y z
N SER A 1 -16.01 16.78 -23.57
CA SER A 1 -16.16 15.36 -23.17
C SER A 1 -17.59 15.16 -22.69
N ARG A 2 -18.34 14.18 -23.21
CA ARG A 2 -19.75 13.98 -22.81
C ARG A 2 -19.95 12.92 -21.73
N ASN A 3 -18.92 12.11 -21.44
CA ASN A 3 -18.90 11.12 -20.36
C ASN A 3 -17.50 11.08 -19.74
N SER A 4 -17.25 11.85 -18.68
CA SER A 4 -16.02 11.76 -17.89
C SER A 4 -16.13 10.62 -16.88
N PHE A 5 -15.08 9.81 -16.76
CA PHE A 5 -15.00 8.75 -15.75
C PHE A 5 -14.13 9.22 -14.59
N LEU A 6 -14.66 9.19 -13.37
CA LEU A 6 -13.89 9.47 -12.16
C LEU A 6 -13.21 8.17 -11.68
N ALA A 7 -12.12 7.78 -12.34
CA ALA A 7 -11.42 6.52 -12.07
C ALA A 7 -9.90 6.74 -12.04
N ASN A 8 -9.24 6.21 -11.01
CA ASN A 8 -7.78 6.06 -10.99
C ASN A 8 -7.45 4.59 -11.31
N LEU A 9 -6.38 4.34 -12.06
CA LEU A 9 -6.01 3.02 -12.54
C LEU A 9 -4.56 2.70 -12.17
N VAL A 10 -4.34 1.51 -11.63
CA VAL A 10 -3.02 0.89 -11.56
C VAL A 10 -2.93 -0.14 -12.69
N LEU A 11 -1.95 0.01 -13.57
CA LEU A 11 -1.72 -0.89 -14.69
C LEU A 11 -0.34 -1.53 -14.57
N GLY A 12 -0.30 -2.80 -14.19
CA GLY A 12 0.93 -3.60 -14.13
C GLY A 12 0.88 -4.74 -15.13
N GLY A 13 2.01 -5.05 -15.77
CA GLY A 13 2.09 -6.11 -16.76
C GLY A 13 3.50 -6.64 -17.00
N PHE A 14 3.55 -7.82 -17.62
CA PHE A 14 4.78 -8.44 -18.08
C PHE A 14 4.73 -8.64 -19.61
N SER A 15 5.76 -8.21 -20.32
CA SER A 15 5.91 -8.43 -21.76
C SER A 15 6.68 -9.73 -22.06
N THR A 16 6.07 -10.56 -22.90
CA THR A 16 6.67 -11.81 -23.40
C THR A 16 7.65 -11.57 -24.56
N ASN A 17 7.69 -10.36 -25.14
CA ASN A 17 8.63 -10.03 -26.21
C ASN A 17 10.04 -9.82 -25.63
N GLU A 18 10.98 -10.70 -25.99
CA GLU A 18 12.36 -10.65 -25.48
C GLU A 18 13.15 -9.44 -25.96
N ARG A 19 12.66 -8.73 -26.99
CA ARG A 19 13.29 -7.51 -27.51
C ARG A 19 12.99 -6.26 -26.67
N ASP A 20 12.04 -6.35 -25.74
CA ASP A 20 11.67 -5.21 -24.90
C ASP A 20 12.73 -4.97 -23.82
N GLN A 21 13.23 -3.74 -23.73
CA GLN A 21 14.26 -3.36 -22.75
C GLN A 21 13.75 -3.49 -21.31
N GLN A 22 12.48 -3.16 -21.08
CA GLN A 22 11.79 -3.34 -19.80
C GLN A 22 10.61 -4.28 -20.00
N ARG A 23 10.77 -5.51 -19.51
CA ARG A 23 9.73 -6.55 -19.62
C ARG A 23 8.70 -6.50 -18.50
N VAL A 24 9.00 -5.81 -17.40
CA VAL A 24 8.05 -5.55 -16.31
C VAL A 24 7.78 -4.05 -16.30
N GLN A 25 6.51 -3.67 -16.29
CA GLN A 25 6.10 -2.27 -16.22
C GLN A 25 4.92 -2.11 -15.27
N LEU A 26 4.92 -1.00 -14.54
CA LEU A 26 3.87 -0.61 -13.62
C LEU A 26 3.58 0.88 -13.78
N TYR A 27 2.33 1.19 -14.03
CA TYR A 27 1.84 2.54 -14.29
C TYR A 27 0.75 2.94 -13.32
N SER A 28 0.79 4.21 -12.95
CA SER A 28 -0.27 4.93 -12.25
C SER A 28 -0.94 5.87 -13.23
N ILE A 29 -2.27 5.82 -13.33
CA ILE A 29 -3.07 6.69 -14.20
C ILE A 29 -4.13 7.37 -13.36
N ASP A 30 -4.10 8.70 -13.29
CA ASP A 30 -5.09 9.46 -12.53
C ASP A 30 -6.40 9.67 -13.31
N TYR A 31 -7.42 10.18 -12.61
CA TYR A 31 -8.73 10.46 -13.19
C TYR A 31 -8.76 11.57 -14.26
N LEU A 32 -7.67 12.32 -14.42
CA LEU A 32 -7.48 13.29 -15.51
C LEU A 32 -6.80 12.66 -16.74
N GLY A 33 -6.31 11.42 -16.61
CA GLY A 33 -5.61 10.69 -17.65
C GLY A 33 -4.09 10.91 -17.66
N ALA A 34 -3.54 11.54 -16.62
CA ALA A 34 -2.08 11.65 -16.50
C ALA A 34 -1.50 10.29 -16.11
N MET A 35 -0.45 9.86 -16.81
CA MET A 35 0.17 8.55 -16.64
C MET A 35 1.64 8.69 -16.24
N ILE A 36 2.05 7.94 -15.21
CA ILE A 36 3.44 7.85 -14.77
C ILE A 36 3.85 6.39 -14.56
N SER A 37 5.11 6.07 -14.89
CA SER A 37 5.73 4.79 -14.55
C SER A 37 6.34 4.87 -13.15
N ALA A 38 6.17 3.84 -12.32
CA ALA A 38 6.74 3.79 -10.98
C ALA A 38 6.98 2.35 -10.51
N ASN A 39 7.92 2.20 -9.58
CA ASN A 39 8.29 0.90 -8.99
C ASN A 39 7.23 0.35 -8.01
N VAL A 40 6.56 1.26 -7.31
CA VAL A 40 5.46 0.96 -6.40
C VAL A 40 4.34 1.96 -6.68
N VAL A 41 3.11 1.48 -6.84
CA VAL A 41 1.93 2.31 -7.07
C VAL A 41 0.84 1.91 -6.10
N ALA A 42 0.20 2.91 -5.50
CA ALA A 42 -1.00 2.74 -4.69
C ALA A 42 -1.96 3.90 -4.98
N HIS A 43 -3.27 3.63 -4.90
CA HIS A 43 -4.31 4.62 -5.12
C HIS A 43 -5.36 4.59 -4.01
N GLY A 44 -6.08 5.70 -3.86
CA GLY A 44 -7.04 5.87 -2.77
C GLY A 44 -6.34 6.13 -1.45
N PHE A 45 -7.06 5.99 -0.35
CA PHE A 45 -6.55 6.38 0.96
C PHE A 45 -5.37 5.53 1.46
N CYS A 46 -5.21 4.30 0.95
CA CYS A 46 -4.13 3.42 1.35
C CYS A 46 -2.74 3.93 0.91
N GLN A 47 -2.67 4.78 -0.13
CA GLN A 47 -1.40 5.27 -0.67
C GLN A 47 -0.58 6.06 0.37
N PHE A 48 -1.25 6.75 1.29
CA PHE A 48 -0.61 7.56 2.35
C PHE A 48 0.17 6.71 3.36
N PHE A 49 -0.18 5.43 3.48
CA PHE A 49 0.50 4.49 4.37
C PHE A 49 1.47 3.58 3.59
N ALA A 50 1.13 3.23 2.35
CA ALA A 50 1.87 2.26 1.55
C ALA A 50 3.10 2.85 0.83
N LEU A 51 2.99 4.06 0.25
CA LEU A 51 4.04 4.56 -0.65
C LEU A 51 5.38 4.80 0.06
N GLY A 52 5.36 5.36 1.28
CA GLY A 52 6.61 5.55 2.05
C GLY A 52 7.30 4.23 2.44
N ILE A 53 6.54 3.14 2.59
CA ILE A 53 7.11 1.80 2.80
C ILE A 53 7.75 1.31 1.49
N GLY A 54 7.07 1.51 0.38
CA GLY A 54 7.57 1.18 -0.96
C GLY A 54 8.89 1.89 -1.26
N ASP A 55 8.93 3.21 -1.09
CA ASP A 55 10.14 4.02 -1.32
C ASP A 55 11.34 3.56 -0.47
N ARG A 56 11.08 3.06 0.74
CA ARG A 56 12.12 2.62 1.66
C ARG A 56 12.59 1.19 1.42
N LEU A 57 11.70 0.27 1.07
CA LEU A 57 11.99 -1.17 1.00
C LEU A 57 12.23 -1.67 -0.42
N TRP A 58 11.82 -0.93 -1.44
CA TRP A 58 12.04 -1.33 -2.82
C TRP A 58 13.53 -1.28 -3.21
N LYS A 59 13.95 -2.23 -4.06
CA LYS A 59 15.25 -2.30 -4.72
C LYS A 59 15.10 -3.01 -6.08
N GLU A 60 16.06 -2.83 -6.97
CA GLU A 60 16.02 -3.38 -8.34
C GLU A 60 15.88 -4.92 -8.36
N ASP A 61 16.67 -5.63 -7.55
CA ASP A 61 16.68 -7.09 -7.48
C ASP A 61 15.87 -7.62 -6.29
N LEU A 62 14.62 -7.15 -6.16
CA LEU A 62 13.71 -7.62 -5.12
C LEU A 62 13.25 -9.06 -5.43
N SER A 63 13.46 -10.00 -4.50
CA SER A 63 12.90 -11.35 -4.66
C SER A 63 11.38 -11.33 -4.47
N VAL A 64 10.69 -12.38 -4.94
CA VAL A 64 9.24 -12.51 -4.73
C VAL A 64 8.92 -12.54 -3.23
N GLU A 65 9.73 -13.23 -2.44
CA GLU A 65 9.57 -13.35 -0.99
C GLU A 65 9.78 -12.00 -0.30
N GLU A 66 10.79 -11.23 -0.71
CA GLU A 66 11.03 -9.87 -0.22
C GLU A 66 9.89 -8.93 -0.59
N ALA A 67 9.35 -9.04 -1.81
CA ALA A 67 8.21 -8.27 -2.27
C ALA A 67 6.94 -8.58 -1.46
N LEU A 68 6.70 -9.86 -1.16
CA LEU A 68 5.57 -10.29 -0.34
C LEU A 68 5.73 -9.84 1.12
N ALA A 69 6.95 -9.87 1.66
CA ALA A 69 7.23 -9.34 2.99
C ALA A 69 6.99 -7.82 3.04
N MET A 70 7.45 -7.08 2.04
CA MET A 70 7.17 -5.65 1.89
C MET A 70 5.66 -5.37 1.82
N LEU A 71 4.91 -6.15 1.04
CA LEU A 71 3.46 -6.02 0.95
C LEU A 71 2.76 -6.33 2.29
N GLN A 72 3.22 -7.34 3.03
CA GLN A 72 2.69 -7.67 4.35
C GLN A 72 2.90 -6.51 5.34
N ILE A 73 4.04 -5.81 5.28
CA ILE A 73 4.29 -4.61 6.10
C ILE A 73 3.27 -3.51 5.76
N MET A 74 2.99 -3.28 4.47
CA MET A 74 1.95 -2.32 4.04
C MET A 74 0.57 -2.74 4.56
N VAL A 75 0.21 -4.02 4.45
CA VAL A 75 -1.07 -4.56 4.96
C VAL A 75 -1.21 -4.35 6.46
N ASN A 76 -0.15 -4.59 7.22
CA ASN A 76 -0.13 -4.36 8.66
C ASN A 76 -0.30 -2.87 9.02
N GLU A 77 0.39 -1.95 8.33
CA GLU A 77 0.24 -0.51 8.59
C GLU A 77 -1.15 0.01 8.20
N LEU A 78 -1.74 -0.53 7.13
CA LEU A 78 -3.12 -0.23 6.75
C LEU A 78 -4.11 -0.72 7.83
N GLY A 79 -4.00 -1.97 8.28
CA GLY A 79 -4.87 -2.52 9.32
C GLY A 79 -4.77 -1.79 10.66
N LYS A 80 -3.62 -1.17 10.96
CA LYS A 80 -3.41 -0.37 12.17
C LYS A 80 -4.02 1.02 12.10
N ARG A 81 -3.89 1.72 10.96
CA ARG A 81 -4.12 3.17 10.87
C ARG A 81 -5.33 3.55 10.02
N MET A 82 -5.75 2.70 9.10
CA MET A 82 -6.86 3.00 8.20
C MET A 82 -8.19 2.61 8.85
N ALA A 83 -8.98 3.60 9.24
CA ALA A 83 -10.28 3.38 9.89
C ALA A 83 -11.24 2.52 9.05
N ALA A 84 -11.21 2.69 7.72
CA ALA A 84 -12.03 1.93 6.77
C ALA A 84 -11.23 0.84 6.05
N TYR A 85 -10.34 0.15 6.75
CA TYR A 85 -9.51 -0.90 6.15
C TYR A 85 -10.37 -2.07 5.63
N PRO A 86 -10.20 -2.49 4.35
CA PRO A 86 -10.83 -3.71 3.87
C PRO A 86 -10.19 -4.89 4.57
N HIS A 87 -10.95 -5.71 5.30
CA HIS A 87 -10.45 -6.79 6.17
C HIS A 87 -9.40 -7.77 5.56
N CYS A 88 -9.23 -7.79 4.23
CA CYS A 88 -8.23 -8.58 3.53
C CYS A 88 -7.74 -7.92 2.23
N VAL A 89 -6.58 -8.36 1.74
CA VAL A 89 -6.01 -7.97 0.44
C VAL A 89 -5.87 -9.19 -0.46
N PHE A 90 -6.36 -9.10 -1.70
CA PHE A 90 -6.17 -10.12 -2.72
C PHE A 90 -4.79 -9.96 -3.37
N VAL A 91 -3.99 -11.03 -3.36
CA VAL A 91 -2.61 -10.98 -3.86
C VAL A 91 -2.47 -11.77 -5.16
N ARG A 92 -1.83 -11.14 -6.14
CA ARG A 92 -1.59 -11.72 -7.46
C ARG A 92 -0.17 -11.38 -7.91
N ILE A 93 0.50 -12.33 -8.54
CA ILE A 93 1.80 -12.13 -9.20
C ILE A 93 1.59 -12.26 -10.70
N ILE A 94 2.21 -11.36 -11.46
CA ILE A 94 2.21 -11.37 -12.93
C ILE A 94 3.65 -11.53 -13.38
N ASP A 95 3.93 -12.57 -14.17
CA ASP A 95 5.25 -12.79 -14.77
C ASP A 95 5.15 -13.49 -16.13
N ALA A 96 6.29 -13.97 -16.65
CA ALA A 96 6.35 -14.70 -17.92
C ALA A 96 5.46 -15.94 -18.00
N LYS A 97 5.09 -16.53 -16.85
CA LYS A 97 4.21 -17.71 -16.77
C LYS A 97 2.73 -17.31 -16.66
N GLY A 98 2.41 -16.02 -16.70
CA GLY A 98 1.06 -15.48 -16.60
C GLY A 98 0.73 -14.98 -15.19
N ILE A 99 -0.54 -15.09 -14.82
CA ILE A 99 -1.07 -14.58 -13.54
C ILE A 99 -1.18 -15.74 -12.54
N ARG A 100 -0.50 -15.61 -11.40
CA ARG A 100 -0.65 -16.52 -10.25
C ARG A 100 -1.44 -15.84 -9.15
N VAL A 101 -2.49 -16.50 -8.67
CA VAL A 101 -3.26 -16.06 -7.50
C VAL A 101 -2.61 -16.67 -6.26
N LEU A 102 -2.31 -15.84 -5.28
CA LEU A 102 -1.78 -16.27 -3.99
C LEU A 102 -2.87 -16.22 -2.91
N GLU A 103 -2.54 -16.70 -1.72
CA GLU A 103 -3.41 -16.53 -0.56
C GLU A 103 -3.63 -15.04 -0.23
N ASN A 104 -4.81 -14.75 0.30
CA ASN A 104 -5.15 -13.40 0.72
C ASN A 104 -4.31 -13.00 1.94
N MET A 105 -3.85 -11.76 1.97
CA MET A 105 -3.15 -11.20 3.11
C MET A 105 -4.14 -10.55 4.08
N TYR A 106 -3.89 -10.75 5.36
CA TYR A 106 -4.63 -10.17 6.46
C TYR A 106 -3.65 -9.37 7.33
N PRO A 107 -4.09 -8.28 7.95
CA PRO A 107 -3.28 -7.60 8.94
C PRO A 107 -3.09 -8.52 10.15
N GLU A 108 -1.91 -8.44 10.76
CA GLU A 108 -1.64 -9.13 12.01
C GLU A 108 -2.64 -8.73 13.11
N LYS A 109 -2.97 -9.68 14.00
CA LYS A 109 -3.90 -9.43 15.10
C LYS A 109 -3.33 -8.36 16.04
N MET A 110 -3.94 -7.19 16.02
CA MET A 110 -3.57 -6.08 16.89
C MET A 110 -4.03 -6.36 18.33
N HIS A 111 -3.07 -6.52 19.24
CA HIS A 111 -3.35 -6.41 20.67
C HIS A 111 -3.26 -4.94 21.06
N VAL A 112 -4.41 -4.29 21.18
CA VAL A 112 -4.48 -2.92 21.73
C VAL A 112 -4.45 -3.05 23.25
N ALA A 113 -3.32 -2.71 23.85
CA ALA A 113 -3.27 -2.51 25.30
C ALA A 113 -4.21 -1.36 25.65
N LYS A 114 -5.06 -1.56 26.67
CA LYS A 114 -5.90 -0.48 27.19
C LYS A 114 -4.97 0.67 27.62
N PRO A 115 -5.23 1.92 27.22
CA PRO A 115 -4.45 3.05 27.71
C PRO A 115 -4.48 3.02 29.24
N THR A 116 -3.32 3.19 29.87
CA THR A 116 -3.26 3.36 31.33
C THR A 116 -3.79 4.76 31.69
N GLU A 117 -4.42 4.90 32.86
CA GLU A 117 -5.02 6.18 33.29
C GLU A 117 -4.04 7.37 33.25
N GLY A 118 -2.74 7.12 33.43
CA GLY A 118 -1.69 8.14 33.31
C GLY A 118 -1.45 8.66 31.88
N ASP A 119 -1.82 7.91 30.84
CA ASP A 119 -1.70 8.36 29.44
C ASP A 119 -2.94 9.13 28.96
N LEU A 120 -4.02 9.06 29.73
CA LEU A 120 -5.29 9.75 29.48
C LEU A 120 -5.34 11.15 30.11
N GLN A 121 -4.27 11.54 30.84
CA GLN A 121 -4.19 12.84 31.48
C GLN A 121 -4.11 13.93 30.42
N THR A 122 -5.18 14.69 30.31
CA THR A 122 -5.30 15.75 29.31
C THR A 122 -4.54 16.98 29.75
N THR A 123 -4.16 17.85 28.82
CA THR A 123 -3.45 19.11 29.12
C THR A 123 -4.21 20.03 30.09
N ALA A 124 -5.52 19.79 30.29
CA ALA A 124 -6.33 20.45 31.30
C ALA A 124 -5.91 20.07 32.74
N ASP A 125 -5.42 18.85 32.97
CA ASP A 125 -5.00 18.34 34.27
C ASP A 125 -3.59 18.82 34.68
N MET A 126 -2.81 19.38 33.73
CA MET A 126 -1.46 19.91 33.95
C MET A 126 -1.42 21.42 34.24
N MET A 127 -2.56 22.12 34.20
CA MET A 127 -2.61 23.59 34.38
C MET A 127 -2.79 24.07 35.83
N ASP A 128 -2.84 23.16 36.81
CA ASP A 128 -2.84 23.53 38.24
C ASP A 128 -1.40 23.72 38.78
N ILE A 129 -0.62 24.61 38.17
CA ILE A 129 0.64 25.08 38.73
C ILE A 129 0.62 26.60 38.84
N HIS A 130 0.54 27.06 40.10
CA HIS A 130 0.60 28.43 40.65
C HIS A 130 -0.74 29.12 40.97
N SER A 131 -1.26 28.80 42.17
CA SER A 131 -1.63 29.85 43.13
C SER A 131 -0.45 30.10 44.08
#